data_AF-A0A1Y3MTG5-F1
#
_entry.id   AF-A0A1Y3MTG5-F1
#
_cell.length_a   1.000
_cell.length_b   1.000
_cell.length_c   1.000
_cell.angle_alpha   90.00
_cell.angle_beta   90.00
_cell.angle_gamma   90.00
#
_symmetry.space_group_name_H-M   'P 1'
#
loop_
_entity.id
_entity.type
_entity.pdbx_description
1 polymer ?
#
loop_
_entity_poly.entity_id
_entity_poly.type
_entity_poly.pdbx_seq_one_letter_code
_entity_poly.pdbx_strand_id
1 'polypeptide(L)'
;RIFDLGRKKATVDEFPCTVHLLSDEYQQISSEALEAARICANKYITKVAGKDSFHMRIRVHPFHVLRINKMLSCAGADRLQTGMRGAFGKPNGTVARVNIGQVLMSIRCKEANKEAVIESLRRAKYKFPGRQKIIVSNKWGFTKLTKEEYLQMKEEQKIHTDGSYIKYDNGKGKLSEYFKRQERLRA
;
A
#
# COMPACT_ATOMS: atom_id res chain seq x y z
N ARG A 1 5.08 8.65 8.33
CA ARG A 1 3.97 9.23 7.51
C ARG A 1 4.23 9.07 5.99
N ILE A 2 5.00 8.06 5.57
CA ILE A 2 5.39 7.83 4.17
C ILE A 2 4.71 6.55 3.73
N PHE A 3 3.91 6.61 2.66
CA PHE A 3 3.15 5.45 2.16
C PHE A 3 3.71 4.87 0.87
N ASP A 4 4.59 5.59 0.15
CA ASP A 4 5.23 5.14 -1.08
C ASP A 4 6.77 5.13 -0.93
N LEU A 5 7.41 4.05 -1.40
CA LEU A 5 8.85 3.80 -1.31
C LEU A 5 9.44 3.18 -2.57
N GLY A 6 10.76 3.24 -2.69
CA GLY A 6 11.48 2.84 -3.90
C GLY A 6 11.32 3.87 -5.02
N ARG A 7 11.38 3.41 -6.27
CA ARG A 7 11.27 4.26 -7.46
C ARG A 7 9.81 4.62 -7.78
N LYS A 8 9.21 5.49 -6.97
CA LYS A 8 7.80 5.94 -7.12
C LYS A 8 7.49 6.69 -8.43
N LYS A 9 8.52 7.22 -9.11
CA LYS A 9 8.39 7.88 -10.42
C LYS A 9 8.53 6.91 -11.61
N ALA A 10 8.81 5.63 -11.35
CA ALA A 10 8.88 4.60 -12.39
C ALA A 10 7.57 4.56 -13.18
N THR A 11 7.69 4.41 -14.50
CA THR A 11 6.51 4.29 -15.36
C THR A 11 5.79 2.96 -15.10
N VAL A 12 4.58 2.81 -15.63
CA VAL A 12 3.80 1.58 -15.44
C VAL A 12 4.48 0.38 -16.10
N ASP A 13 5.10 0.59 -17.26
CA ASP A 13 5.76 -0.46 -18.05
C ASP A 13 6.98 -1.08 -17.36
N GLU A 14 7.69 -0.33 -16.53
CA GLU A 14 8.93 -0.81 -15.91
C GLU A 14 8.70 -1.95 -14.89
N PHE A 15 7.53 -1.98 -14.25
CA PHE A 15 7.23 -2.89 -13.13
C PHE A 15 5.93 -3.67 -13.37
N PRO A 16 5.98 -4.74 -14.20
CA PRO A 16 4.82 -5.57 -14.51
C PRO A 16 4.36 -6.46 -13.36
N CYS A 17 5.29 -6.99 -12.55
CA CYS A 17 4.98 -7.93 -11.49
C CYS A 17 4.50 -7.20 -10.24
N THR A 18 3.44 -7.70 -9.59
CA THR A 18 2.95 -7.16 -8.33
C THR A 18 2.65 -8.25 -7.33
N VAL A 19 3.06 -8.02 -6.08
CA VAL A 19 2.77 -8.90 -4.95
C VAL A 19 2.07 -8.09 -3.87
N HIS A 20 1.03 -8.68 -3.29
CA HIS A 20 0.20 -8.10 -2.26
C HIS A 20 0.34 -8.86 -0.95
N LEU A 21 0.33 -8.13 0.16
CA LEU A 21 0.12 -8.65 1.50
C LEU A 21 -1.30 -8.30 1.94
N LEU A 22 -2.12 -9.31 2.24
CA LEU A 22 -3.53 -9.17 2.57
C LEU A 22 -3.77 -9.55 4.04
N SER A 23 -4.73 -8.90 4.68
CA SER A 23 -5.27 -9.36 5.97
C SER A 23 -6.23 -10.53 5.75
N ASP A 24 -6.09 -11.60 6.51
CA ASP A 24 -7.04 -12.74 6.52
C ASP A 24 -8.03 -12.63 7.70
N GLU A 25 -7.98 -11.52 8.43
CA GLU A 25 -8.76 -11.28 9.64
C GLU A 25 -9.34 -9.87 9.64
N TYR A 26 -10.49 -9.71 10.30
CA TYR A 26 -11.09 -8.41 10.61
C TYR A 26 -10.44 -7.87 11.89
N GLN A 27 -9.64 -6.81 11.77
CA GLN A 27 -8.84 -6.32 12.89
C GLN A 27 -8.48 -4.83 12.75
N GLN A 28 -7.77 -4.32 13.76
CA GLN A 28 -7.19 -2.98 13.74
C GLN A 28 -5.66 -3.09 13.77
N ILE A 29 -5.01 -2.39 12.84
CA ILE A 29 -3.55 -2.38 12.74
C ILE A 29 -3.03 -1.01 13.16
N SER A 30 -2.09 -0.97 14.10
CA SER A 30 -1.54 0.28 14.60
C SER A 30 -0.65 1.01 13.58
N SER A 31 -0.57 2.33 13.70
CA SER A 31 0.36 3.15 12.90
C SER A 31 1.81 2.70 13.07
N GLU A 32 2.19 2.27 14.26
CA GLU A 32 3.54 1.82 14.59
C GLU A 32 3.84 0.47 13.92
N ALA A 33 2.88 -0.46 13.90
CA ALA A 33 3.01 -1.73 13.21
C ALA A 33 3.16 -1.54 11.70
N LEU A 34 2.39 -0.62 11.10
CA LEU A 34 2.52 -0.25 9.69
C LEU A 34 3.92 0.30 9.38
N GLU A 35 4.45 1.17 10.24
CA GLU A 35 5.79 1.74 10.07
C GLU A 35 6.89 0.69 10.24
N ALA A 36 6.76 -0.22 11.22
CA ALA A 36 7.70 -1.32 11.41
C ALA A 36 7.72 -2.28 10.21
N ALA A 37 6.55 -2.65 9.69
CA ALA A 37 6.40 -3.49 8.49
C ALA A 37 7.04 -2.82 7.27
N ARG A 38 6.80 -1.52 7.09
CA ARG A 38 7.36 -0.70 6.02
C ARG A 38 8.88 -0.71 6.03
N ILE A 39 9.49 -0.43 7.18
CA ILE A 39 10.94 -0.40 7.34
C ILE A 39 11.53 -1.79 7.06
N CYS A 40 10.88 -2.83 7.59
CA CYS A 40 11.31 -4.21 7.41
C CYS A 40 11.34 -4.63 5.93
N ALA A 41 10.24 -4.42 5.20
CA ALA A 41 10.17 -4.72 3.76
C ALA A 41 11.17 -3.91 2.95
N ASN A 42 11.22 -2.58 3.18
CA ASN A 42 12.09 -1.68 2.43
C ASN A 42 13.58 -2.02 2.61
N LYS A 43 14.00 -2.32 3.84
CA LYS A 43 15.40 -2.64 4.15
C LYS A 43 15.85 -3.91 3.44
N TYR A 44 14.99 -4.93 3.38
CA TYR A 44 15.31 -6.20 2.72
C TYR A 44 15.40 -6.05 1.20
N ILE A 45 14.36 -5.50 0.55
CA ILE A 45 14.37 -5.37 -0.93
C ILE A 45 15.51 -4.46 -1.38
N THR A 46 15.73 -3.33 -0.70
CA THR A 46 16.84 -2.42 -1.06
C THR A 46 18.20 -3.12 -1.02
N LYS A 47 18.41 -4.02 -0.04
CA LYS A 47 19.66 -4.78 0.06
C LYS A 47 19.80 -5.84 -1.04
N VAL A 48 18.72 -6.53 -1.38
CA VAL A 48 18.77 -7.71 -2.27
C VAL A 48 18.61 -7.32 -3.74
N ALA A 49 17.63 -6.48 -4.06
CA ALA A 49 17.27 -6.12 -5.43
C ALA A 49 17.70 -4.69 -5.81
N GLY A 50 18.22 -3.89 -4.86
CA GLY A 50 18.55 -2.48 -5.08
C GLY A 50 17.37 -1.54 -4.84
N LYS A 51 17.67 -0.25 -4.59
CA LYS A 51 16.68 0.78 -4.24
C LYS A 51 15.70 1.10 -5.39
N ASP A 52 16.18 1.04 -6.63
CA ASP A 52 15.45 1.51 -7.82
C ASP A 52 14.69 0.41 -8.55
N SER A 53 14.69 -0.81 -8.01
CA SER A 53 14.13 -1.98 -8.68
C SER A 53 12.68 -2.31 -8.28
N PHE A 54 12.10 -1.53 -7.37
CA PHE A 54 10.75 -1.73 -6.87
C PHE A 54 10.04 -0.41 -6.59
N HIS A 55 8.71 -0.48 -6.53
CA HIS A 55 7.84 0.54 -5.96
C HIS A 55 6.91 -0.13 -4.94
N MET A 56 7.07 0.24 -3.67
CA MET A 56 6.25 -0.27 -2.56
C MET A 56 5.23 0.79 -2.14
N ARG A 57 3.99 0.36 -1.90
CA ARG A 57 2.91 1.18 -1.37
C ARG A 57 2.21 0.52 -0.20
N ILE A 58 2.08 1.24 0.91
CA ILE A 58 1.13 0.89 1.96
C ILE A 58 -0.25 1.37 1.51
N ARG A 59 -1.23 0.45 1.49
CA ARG A 59 -2.58 0.71 0.98
C ARG A 59 -3.51 1.21 2.07
N VAL A 60 -3.29 0.79 3.31
CA VAL A 60 -4.13 1.15 4.46
C VAL A 60 -3.61 2.40 5.18
N HIS A 61 -4.51 3.25 5.64
CA HIS A 61 -4.17 4.51 6.31
C HIS A 61 -4.79 4.54 7.71
N PRO A 62 -4.02 4.90 8.76
CA PRO A 62 -4.50 4.85 10.14
C PRO A 62 -5.28 6.12 10.49
N PHE A 63 -6.55 6.17 10.11
CA PHE A 63 -7.44 7.31 10.41
C PHE A 63 -8.25 7.16 11.69
N HIS A 64 -8.40 5.93 12.21
CA HIS A 64 -9.20 5.70 13.41
C HIS A 64 -8.38 6.01 14.66
N VAL A 65 -8.92 6.80 15.58
CA VAL A 65 -8.23 7.22 16.80
C VAL A 65 -8.66 6.33 17.97
N LEU A 66 -7.70 5.67 18.60
CA LEU A 66 -7.91 4.94 19.86
C LEU A 66 -7.92 5.91 21.03
N ARG A 67 -8.76 5.63 22.01
CA ARG A 67 -8.87 6.38 23.27
C ARG A 67 -8.39 5.53 24.43
N ILE A 68 -7.77 6.18 25.41
CA ILE A 68 -7.34 5.58 26.66
C ILE A 68 -7.88 6.38 27.84
N ASN A 69 -8.51 5.70 28.80
CA ASN A 69 -8.72 6.26 30.14
C ASN A 69 -7.47 5.94 30.97
N LYS A 70 -6.61 6.93 31.19
CA LYS A 70 -5.32 6.71 31.86
C LYS A 70 -5.54 6.53 33.36
N MET A 71 -5.18 5.35 33.87
CA MET A 71 -5.13 5.08 35.31
C MET A 71 -3.79 5.50 35.90
N LEU A 72 -3.78 5.98 37.14
CA LEU A 72 -2.55 6.28 37.87
C LEU A 72 -2.00 4.97 38.44
N SER A 73 -0.75 4.63 38.13
CA SER A 73 -0.12 3.38 38.57
C SER A 73 0.87 3.58 39.74
N CYS A 74 0.83 4.74 40.40
CA CYS A 74 1.73 5.08 41.51
C CYS A 74 1.15 4.66 42.88
N ALA A 75 2.01 4.51 43.89
CA ALA A 75 1.56 4.25 45.26
C ALA A 75 0.61 5.34 45.76
N GLY A 76 -0.52 4.95 46.35
CA GLY A 76 -1.56 5.90 46.79
C GLY A 76 -2.42 6.48 45.66
N ALA A 77 -2.37 5.93 44.43
CA ALA A 77 -3.17 6.37 43.30
C ALA A 77 -4.68 6.47 43.59
N ASP A 78 -5.20 5.55 44.40
CA ASP A 78 -6.61 5.50 44.79
C ASP A 78 -7.10 6.81 45.46
N ARG A 79 -6.22 7.55 46.12
CA ARG A 79 -6.57 8.83 46.77
C ARG A 79 -6.83 9.96 45.77
N LEU A 80 -6.24 9.89 44.58
CA LEU A 80 -6.25 10.95 43.57
C LEU A 80 -7.00 10.56 42.30
N GLN A 81 -7.14 9.26 42.04
CA GLN A 81 -7.77 8.73 40.84
C GLN A 81 -9.30 8.75 40.99
N THR A 82 -10.00 9.14 39.94
CA THR A 82 -11.47 9.15 39.91
C THR A 82 -12.08 7.80 39.52
N GLY A 83 -11.28 6.73 39.45
CA GLY A 83 -11.68 5.42 38.96
C GLY A 83 -12.33 5.51 37.57
N MET A 84 -13.58 5.02 37.47
CA MET A 84 -14.37 5.06 36.24
C MET A 84 -15.33 6.25 36.14
N ARG A 85 -15.30 7.19 37.10
CA ARG A 85 -16.07 8.43 37.00
C ARG A 85 -15.49 9.31 35.89
N GLY A 86 -16.29 9.63 34.88
CA GLY A 86 -15.84 10.41 33.71
C GLY A 86 -14.91 9.62 32.77
N ALA A 87 -15.12 8.30 32.62
CA ALA A 87 -14.21 7.38 31.93
C ALA A 87 -14.04 7.56 30.39
N PHE A 88 -14.56 8.63 29.79
CA PHE A 88 -14.33 8.87 28.37
C PHE A 88 -12.84 9.17 28.12
N GLY A 89 -12.18 8.25 27.42
CA GLY A 89 -10.73 8.32 27.23
C GLY A 89 -10.28 9.48 26.34
N LYS A 90 -9.02 9.87 26.52
CA LYS A 90 -8.34 10.83 25.64
C LYS A 90 -7.70 10.09 24.46
N PRO A 91 -7.55 10.71 23.28
CA PRO A 91 -6.79 10.15 22.16
C PRO A 91 -5.39 9.66 22.57
N ASN A 92 -5.01 8.45 22.18
CA ASN A 92 -3.70 7.85 22.53
C ASN A 92 -2.90 7.39 21.31
N GLY A 93 -3.59 6.91 20.27
CA GLY A 93 -2.92 6.35 19.09
C GLY A 93 -3.87 6.25 17.90
N THR A 94 -3.32 5.96 16.73
CA THR A 94 -4.07 5.81 15.48
C THR A 94 -3.95 4.41 14.91
N VAL A 95 -5.03 3.89 14.35
CA VAL A 95 -5.10 2.56 13.77
C VAL A 95 -5.82 2.59 12.42
N ALA A 96 -5.44 1.65 11.55
CA ALA A 96 -6.16 1.33 10.34
C ALA A 96 -7.13 0.18 10.62
N ARG A 97 -8.41 0.37 10.33
CA ARG A 97 -9.41 -0.71 10.37
C ARG A 97 -9.31 -1.51 9.08
N VAL A 98 -9.17 -2.82 9.19
CA VAL A 98 -8.97 -3.70 8.03
C VAL A 98 -9.96 -4.86 8.01
N ASN A 99 -10.45 -5.17 6.81
CA ASN A 99 -11.35 -6.30 6.56
C ASN A 99 -10.59 -7.53 6.08
N ILE A 100 -11.25 -8.69 6.15
CA ILE A 100 -10.77 -9.94 5.54
C ILE A 100 -10.61 -9.73 4.03
N GLY A 101 -9.48 -10.13 3.49
CA GLY A 101 -9.12 -9.95 2.07
C GLY A 101 -8.68 -8.53 1.70
N GLN A 102 -8.59 -7.60 2.65
CA GLN A 102 -8.11 -6.25 2.35
C GLN A 102 -6.58 -6.23 2.19
N VAL A 103 -6.11 -5.58 1.13
CA VAL A 103 -4.68 -5.41 0.86
C VAL A 103 -4.08 -4.38 1.82
N LEU A 104 -3.03 -4.79 2.55
CA LEU A 104 -2.27 -3.95 3.48
C LEU A 104 -1.12 -3.24 2.77
N MET A 105 -0.30 -4.01 2.05
CA MET A 105 0.87 -3.54 1.34
C MET A 105 0.91 -4.13 -0.07
N SER A 106 1.35 -3.33 -1.03
CA SER A 106 1.53 -3.74 -2.42
C SER A 106 2.93 -3.37 -2.87
N ILE A 107 3.61 -4.28 -3.55
CA ILE A 107 4.94 -4.02 -4.11
C ILE A 107 4.91 -4.43 -5.58
N ARG A 108 5.26 -3.49 -6.47
CA ARG A 108 5.49 -3.79 -7.89
C ARG A 108 6.98 -3.77 -8.20
N CYS A 109 7.41 -4.68 -9.06
CA CYS A 109 8.80 -4.86 -9.45
C CYS A 109 8.91 -5.51 -10.85
N LYS A 110 10.15 -5.70 -11.32
CA LYS A 110 10.45 -6.59 -12.45
C LYS A 110 10.25 -8.05 -12.04
N GLU A 111 9.99 -8.93 -13.00
CA GLU A 111 9.74 -10.35 -12.72
C GLU A 111 10.93 -11.05 -12.06
N ALA A 112 12.16 -10.67 -12.41
CA ALA A 112 13.38 -11.19 -11.79
C ALA A 112 13.46 -10.98 -10.27
N ASN A 113 12.80 -9.95 -9.74
CA ASN A 113 12.84 -9.62 -8.30
C ASN A 113 11.65 -10.16 -7.51
N LYS A 114 10.80 -10.98 -8.13
CA LYS A 114 9.58 -11.52 -7.52
C LYS A 114 9.85 -12.23 -6.20
N GLU A 115 10.86 -13.10 -6.15
CA GLU A 115 11.20 -13.87 -4.96
C GLU A 115 11.68 -12.98 -3.81
N ALA A 116 12.53 -11.99 -4.11
CA ALA A 116 13.00 -11.01 -3.13
C ALA A 116 11.83 -10.21 -2.55
N VAL A 117 10.83 -9.86 -3.36
CA VAL A 117 9.61 -9.19 -2.89
C VAL A 117 8.77 -10.10 -2.00
N ILE A 118 8.56 -11.37 -2.37
CA ILE A 118 7.81 -12.33 -1.54
C ILE A 118 8.46 -12.49 -0.16
N GLU A 119 9.78 -12.66 -0.11
CA GLU A 119 10.52 -12.78 1.15
C GLU A 119 10.43 -11.49 1.99
N SER A 120 10.46 -10.32 1.35
CA SER A 120 10.27 -9.05 2.06
C SER A 120 8.90 -8.94 2.73
N LEU A 121 7.84 -9.40 2.05
CA LEU A 121 6.48 -9.36 2.56
C LEU A 121 6.28 -10.43 3.64
N ARG A 122 6.97 -11.58 3.53
CA ARG A 122 7.03 -12.59 4.59
C ARG A 122 7.65 -12.01 5.87
N ARG A 123 8.71 -11.21 5.74
CA ARG A 123 9.32 -10.52 6.89
C ARG A 123 8.42 -9.44 7.48
N ALA A 124 7.75 -8.67 6.62
CA ALA A 124 6.78 -7.64 7.04
C ALA A 124 5.57 -8.24 7.75
N LYS A 125 5.11 -9.43 7.34
CA LYS A 125 4.01 -10.16 7.98
C LYS A 125 4.21 -10.35 9.49
N TYR A 126 5.44 -10.63 9.95
CA TYR A 126 5.73 -10.77 11.39
C TYR A 126 5.56 -9.48 12.21
N LYS A 127 5.36 -8.34 11.56
CA LYS A 127 5.10 -7.05 12.23
C LYS A 127 3.62 -6.77 12.40
N PHE A 128 2.75 -7.58 11.81
CA PHE A 128 1.31 -7.44 11.93
C PHE A 128 0.72 -8.49 12.89
N PRO A 129 -0.33 -8.12 13.64
CA PRO A 129 -1.12 -9.10 14.40
C PRO A 129 -1.97 -9.96 13.46
N GLY A 130 -2.34 -11.17 13.88
CA GLY A 130 -3.24 -12.04 13.11
C GLY A 130 -2.60 -12.72 11.91
N ARG A 131 -3.43 -13.30 11.04
CA ARG A 131 -3.00 -14.01 9.83
C ARG A 131 -2.99 -13.09 8.60
N GLN A 132 -1.88 -13.08 7.88
CA GLN A 132 -1.76 -12.44 6.57
C GLN A 132 -1.43 -13.45 5.48
N LYS A 133 -1.91 -13.18 4.27
CA LYS A 133 -1.63 -13.95 3.07
C LYS A 133 -0.82 -13.12 2.09
N ILE A 134 0.12 -13.76 1.39
CA ILE A 134 0.90 -13.14 0.33
C ILE A 134 0.37 -13.69 -0.98
N ILE A 135 -0.04 -12.80 -1.90
CA ILE A 135 -0.62 -13.17 -3.19
C ILE A 135 0.16 -12.47 -4.29
N VAL A 136 0.57 -13.25 -5.29
CA VAL A 136 1.10 -12.70 -6.54
C VAL A 136 -0.09 -12.35 -7.42
N SER A 137 -0.17 -11.09 -7.83
CA SER A 137 -1.27 -10.59 -8.66
C SER A 137 -1.06 -11.01 -10.11
N ASN A 138 -2.17 -11.32 -10.80
CA ASN A 138 -2.21 -11.46 -12.25
C ASN A 138 -2.32 -10.11 -12.98
N LYS A 139 -2.39 -9.00 -12.23
CA LYS A 139 -2.50 -7.64 -12.76
C LYS A 139 -1.14 -7.06 -13.11
N TRP A 140 -1.14 -6.14 -14.07
CA TRP A 140 0.05 -5.40 -14.45
C TRP A 140 0.33 -4.28 -13.43
N GLY A 141 1.38 -4.44 -12.62
CA GLY A 141 1.76 -3.40 -11.68
C GLY A 141 0.62 -3.02 -10.72
N PHE A 142 0.43 -1.72 -10.50
CA PHE A 142 -0.69 -1.18 -9.71
C PHE A 142 -1.94 -0.87 -10.55
N THR A 143 -2.02 -1.36 -11.78
CA THR A 143 -3.19 -1.16 -12.63
C THR A 143 -4.32 -2.12 -12.25
N LYS A 144 -5.50 -1.91 -12.87
CA LYS A 144 -6.65 -2.80 -12.69
C LYS A 144 -6.66 -3.95 -13.70
N LEU A 145 -5.91 -3.80 -14.80
CA LEU A 145 -5.85 -4.73 -15.93
C LEU A 145 -5.00 -5.95 -15.59
N THR A 146 -5.40 -7.10 -16.12
CA THR A 146 -4.55 -8.29 -16.18
C THR A 146 -3.35 -8.04 -17.09
N LYS A 147 -2.32 -8.90 -16.99
CA LYS A 147 -1.13 -8.78 -17.86
C LYS A 147 -1.49 -8.86 -19.35
N GLU A 148 -2.39 -9.76 -19.71
CA GLU A 148 -2.84 -9.97 -21.10
C GLU A 148 -3.61 -8.75 -21.62
N GLU A 149 -4.62 -8.29 -20.88
CA GLU A 149 -5.40 -7.09 -21.22
C GLU A 149 -4.52 -5.85 -21.35
N TYR A 150 -3.50 -5.71 -20.49
CA TYR A 150 -2.58 -4.57 -20.54
C TYR A 150 -1.78 -4.56 -21.85
N LEU A 151 -1.25 -5.72 -22.26
CA LEU A 151 -0.49 -5.84 -23.52
C LEU A 151 -1.38 -5.55 -24.72
N GLN A 152 -2.59 -6.12 -24.77
CA GLN A 152 -3.54 -5.86 -25.85
C GLN A 152 -3.92 -4.38 -25.93
N MET A 153 -4.30 -3.75 -24.82
CA MET A 153 -4.67 -2.33 -24.81
C MET A 153 -3.49 -1.41 -25.14
N LYS A 154 -2.26 -1.85 -24.87
CA LYS A 154 -1.03 -1.14 -25.26
C LYS A 154 -0.80 -1.21 -26.76
N GLU A 155 -0.96 -2.38 -27.37
CA GLU A 155 -0.89 -2.57 -28.82
C GLU A 155 -1.95 -1.76 -29.55
N GLU A 156 -3.18 -1.74 -29.02
CA GLU A 156 -4.29 -0.94 -29.54
C GLU A 156 -4.14 0.58 -29.27
N GLN A 157 -3.07 1.02 -28.60
CA GLN A 157 -2.82 2.41 -28.19
C GLN A 157 -3.95 3.07 -27.38
N LYS A 158 -4.78 2.27 -26.69
CA LYS A 158 -5.91 2.72 -25.87
C LYS A 158 -5.52 3.13 -24.45
N ILE A 159 -4.26 2.92 -24.06
CA ILE A 159 -3.74 3.32 -22.76
C ILE A 159 -2.56 4.28 -22.92
N HIS A 160 -2.53 5.29 -22.05
CA HIS A 160 -1.44 6.26 -21.99
C HIS A 160 -0.83 6.28 -20.60
N THR A 161 0.49 6.34 -20.53
CA THR A 161 1.21 6.39 -19.25
C THR A 161 1.03 7.75 -18.59
N ASP A 162 0.73 7.75 -17.29
CA ASP A 162 0.59 8.93 -16.43
C ASP A 162 1.44 8.72 -15.16
N GLY A 163 2.76 8.77 -15.34
CA GLY A 163 3.72 8.44 -14.29
C GLY A 163 3.57 6.99 -13.79
N SER A 164 3.18 6.83 -12.53
CA SER A 164 2.98 5.51 -11.89
C SER A 164 1.66 4.81 -12.27
N TYR A 165 0.78 5.47 -13.02
CA TYR A 165 -0.54 4.98 -13.40
C TYR A 165 -0.78 5.10 -14.91
N ILE A 166 -1.93 4.60 -15.35
CA ILE A 166 -2.40 4.72 -16.74
C ILE A 166 -3.68 5.55 -16.81
N LYS A 167 -3.82 6.28 -17.92
CA LYS A 167 -5.07 6.87 -18.38
C LYS A 167 -5.62 6.02 -19.51
N TYR A 168 -6.92 5.77 -19.47
CA TYR A 168 -7.64 5.01 -20.49
C TYR A 168 -8.21 5.96 -21.53
N ASP A 169 -8.16 5.56 -22.79
CA ASP A 169 -8.97 6.15 -23.82
C ASP A 169 -10.33 5.44 -23.88
N ASN A 170 -11.38 6.13 -23.41
CA ASN A 170 -12.73 5.60 -23.31
C ASN A 170 -13.62 5.99 -24.51
N GLY A 171 -13.06 6.68 -25.52
CA GLY A 171 -13.80 7.15 -26.70
C GLY A 171 -14.92 8.14 -26.39
N LYS A 172 -14.94 8.74 -25.19
CA LYS A 172 -15.97 9.68 -24.73
C LYS A 172 -15.32 10.95 -24.22
N GLY A 173 -15.90 12.10 -24.57
CA GLY A 173 -15.41 13.41 -24.14
C GLY A 173 -15.52 14.44 -25.27
N LYS A 174 -14.99 15.64 -25.03
CA LYS A 174 -14.96 16.69 -26.06
C LYS A 174 -13.97 16.31 -27.15
N LEU A 175 -14.42 16.31 -28.41
CA LEU A 175 -13.57 15.95 -29.56
C LEU A 175 -12.35 16.86 -29.70
N SER A 176 -12.46 18.13 -29.30
CA SER A 176 -11.34 19.07 -29.27
C SER A 176 -10.23 18.68 -28.29
N GLU A 177 -10.55 18.06 -27.16
CA GLU A 177 -9.55 17.55 -26.20
C GLU A 177 -8.87 16.28 -26.72
N TYR A 178 -9.61 15.45 -27.46
CA TYR A 178 -9.05 14.27 -28.13
C TYR A 178 -7.96 14.67 -29.14
N PHE A 179 -8.24 15.63 -30.04
CA PHE A 179 -7.26 16.08 -31.03
C PHE A 179 -6.01 16.67 -30.37
N LYS A 180 -6.18 17.53 -29.35
CA LYS A 180 -5.05 18.07 -28.56
C LYS A 180 -4.20 16.98 -27.89
N ARG A 181 -4.84 15.91 -27.41
CA ARG A 181 -4.13 14.76 -26.82
C ARG A 181 -3.36 13.98 -27.88
N GLN A 182 -3.97 13.74 -29.05
CA GLN A 182 -3.32 13.06 -30.18
C GLN A 182 -2.10 13.85 -30.70
N GLU A 183 -2.20 15.17 -30.78
CA GLU A 183 -1.05 16.03 -31.13
C GLU A 183 0.09 15.89 -30.12
N ARG A 184 -0.21 15.91 -28.81
CA ARG A 184 0.80 15.72 -27.75
C ARG A 184 1.45 14.33 -27.77
N LEU A 185 0.74 13.31 -28.25
CA LEU A 185 1.26 11.95 -28.37
C LEU A 185 2.11 11.74 -29.63
N ARG A 186 1.90 12.55 -30.66
CA ARG A 186 2.68 12.53 -31.92
C ARG A 186 3.97 13.36 -31.84
N ALA A 187 4.01 14.37 -30.97
CA ALA A 187 5.18 15.20 -30.68
C ALA A 187 6.13 14.50 -29.70
#